data_AF-A0A4Q3FR31-F1
#
_entry.id   AF-A0A4Q3FR31-F1
#
_cell.length_a   1.000
_cell.length_b   1.000
_cell.length_c   1.000
_cell.angle_alpha   90.00
_cell.angle_beta   90.00
_cell.angle_gamma   90.00
#
_symmetry.space_group_name_H-M   'P 1'
#
loop_
_entity.id
_entity.type
_entity.pdbx_description
1 polymer ?
#
loop_
_entity_poly.entity_id
_entity_poly.type
_entity_poly.pdbx_seq_one_letter_code
_entity_poly.pdbx_strand_id
1 'polypeptide(L)' 'MKNYKIYCDLKSDLAKKKRLLSNLKKAVANEQEVLSLEIEIEEELNALNMIFNHLILQHSSRSEMV' A
#
# COMPACT_ATOMS: atom_id res chain seq x y z
N MET A 1 18.54 -3.00 5.08
CA MET A 1 17.72 -1.78 4.90
C MET A 1 17.17 -1.55 3.48
N LYS A 2 17.57 -2.30 2.44
CA LYS A 2 17.03 -2.17 1.06
C LYS A 2 15.49 -2.25 0.99
N ASN A 3 14.88 -3.16 1.76
CA ASN A 3 13.42 -3.37 1.75
C ASN A 3 12.63 -2.18 2.32
N TYR A 4 13.16 -1.50 3.34
CA TYR A 4 12.52 -0.29 3.89
C TYR A 4 12.55 0.87 2.89
N LYS A 5 13.65 1.01 2.14
CA LYS A 5 13.75 2.02 1.09
C LYS A 5 12.76 1.76 -0.04
N ILE A 6 12.65 0.49 -0.48
CA ILE A 6 11.65 0.06 -1.47
C ILE A 6 10.24 0.34 -0.96
N TYR A 7 9.95 0.11 0.32
CA TYR A 7 8.67 0.47 0.93
C TYR A 7 8.39 1.98 0.87
N CYS A 8 9.35 2.81 1.27
CA CYS A 8 9.19 4.27 1.23
C CYS A 8 8.95 4.80 -0.20
N ASP A 9 9.68 4.24 -1.17
CA ASP A 9 9.56 4.62 -2.58
C ASP A 9 8.17 4.21 -3.13
N LEU A 10 7.74 2.97 -2.87
CA LEU A 10 6.41 2.47 -3.27
C LEU A 10 5.28 3.27 -2.62
N LYS A 11 5.41 3.62 -1.33
CA LYS A 11 4.42 4.42 -0.61
C LYS A 11 4.31 5.84 -1.17
N SER A 12 5.44 6.45 -1.53
CA SER A 12 5.49 7.79 -2.13
C SER A 12 4.82 7.81 -3.50
N ASP A 13 5.13 6.82 -4.35
CA ASP A 13 4.53 6.70 -5.67
C ASP A 13 3.05 6.35 -5.63
N LEU A 14 2.62 5.55 -4.65
CA LEU A 14 1.20 5.30 -4.40
C LEU A 14 0.45 6.59 -4.04
N ALA A 15 1.03 7.43 -3.17
CA ALA A 15 0.41 8.70 -2.79
C ALA A 15 0.26 9.65 -3.99
N LYS A 16 1.26 9.70 -4.89
CA LYS A 16 1.18 10.47 -6.15
C LYS A 16 0.09 9.94 -7.06
N LYS A 17 0.00 8.61 -7.23
CA LYS A 17 -1.04 7.97 -8.05
C LYS A 17 -2.45 8.20 -7.49
N LYS A 18 -2.64 8.13 -6.17
CA LYS A 18 -3.91 8.48 -5.51
C LYS A 18 -4.31 9.93 -5.77
N ARG A 19 -3.36 10.88 -5.70
CA ARG A 19 -3.63 12.29 -6.05
C ARG A 19 -4.02 12.48 -7.51
N LEU A 20 -3.32 11.80 -8.42
CA LEU A 20 -3.60 11.88 -9.85
C LEU A 20 -5.00 11.30 -10.16
N LEU A 21 -5.33 10.17 -9.54
CA LEU A 21 -6.64 9.54 -9.63
C LEU A 21 -7.71 10.48 -9.09
N SER A 22 -7.56 11.04 -7.90
CA SER A 22 -8.48 12.03 -7.32
C SER A 22 -8.72 13.24 -8.24
N ASN A 23 -7.67 13.74 -8.90
CA ASN A 23 -7.80 14.84 -9.85
C ASN A 23 -8.53 14.43 -11.14
N LEU A 24 -8.33 13.19 -11.62
CA LEU A 24 -9.04 12.64 -12.78
C LEU A 24 -10.50 12.30 -12.48
N LYS A 25 -10.80 11.83 -11.25
CA LYS A 25 -12.17 11.58 -10.76
C LYS A 25 -13.02 12.85 -10.74
N LYS A 26 -12.41 13.98 -10.36
CA LYS A 26 -13.05 15.31 -10.47
C LYS A 26 -13.35 15.72 -11.91
N ALA A 27 -12.66 15.13 -12.88
CA ALA A 27 -12.79 15.47 -14.29
C ALA A 27 -13.78 14.57 -15.04
N VAL A 28 -13.95 13.29 -14.68
CA VAL A 28 -14.75 12.34 -15.46
C VAL A 28 -15.39 11.25 -14.58
N ALA A 29 -16.73 11.23 -14.60
CA ALA A 29 -17.66 10.11 -14.37
C ALA A 29 -17.70 9.37 -13.01
N ASN A 30 -18.93 9.27 -12.49
CA ASN A 30 -19.45 8.32 -11.49
C ASN A 30 -18.57 8.08 -10.26
N GLU A 31 -18.50 9.07 -9.37
CA GLU A 31 -17.77 9.06 -8.09
C GLU A 31 -17.95 7.76 -7.28
N GLN A 32 -19.11 7.10 -7.37
CA GLN A 32 -19.44 5.90 -6.60
C GLN A 32 -18.57 4.68 -6.95
N GLU A 33 -18.45 4.32 -8.24
CA GLU A 33 -17.66 3.16 -8.70
C GLU A 33 -16.17 3.39 -8.44
N VAL A 34 -15.80 4.63 -8.66
CA VAL A 34 -14.52 5.23 -8.43
C VAL A 34 -14.12 5.14 -6.95
N LEU A 35 -15.02 5.43 -6.01
CA LEU A 35 -14.81 5.29 -4.57
C LEU A 35 -14.70 3.81 -4.17
N SER A 36 -15.53 2.94 -4.76
CA SER A 36 -15.50 1.50 -4.52
C SER A 36 -14.14 0.88 -4.86
N LEU A 37 -13.59 1.25 -6.01
CA LEU A 37 -12.25 0.80 -6.44
C LEU A 37 -11.13 1.33 -5.53
N GLU A 38 -11.28 2.53 -4.96
CA GLU A 38 -10.30 3.06 -4.00
C GLU A 38 -10.29 2.27 -2.69
N ILE A 39 -11.47 1.86 -2.22
CA ILE A 39 -11.62 1.06 -1.00
C ILE A 39 -10.97 -0.32 -1.22
N GLU A 40 -11.25 -1.00 -2.33
CA GLU A 40 -10.64 -2.30 -2.65
C GLU A 40 -9.10 -2.21 -2.70
N ILE A 41 -8.55 -1.19 -3.37
CA ILE A 41 -7.09 -0.99 -3.44
C ILE A 41 -6.50 -0.77 -2.04
N GLU A 42 -7.20 -0.04 -1.17
CA GLU A 42 -6.72 0.24 0.18
C GLU A 42 -6.77 -1.00 1.08
N GLU A 43 -7.78 -1.85 0.93
CA GLU A 43 -7.88 -3.14 1.61
C GLU A 43 -6.77 -4.11 1.18
N GLU A 44 -6.50 -4.23 -0.12
CA GLU A 44 -5.41 -5.08 -0.64
C GLU A 44 -4.04 -4.60 -0.15
N LEU A 45 -3.81 -3.29 -0.09
CA LEU A 45 -2.58 -2.73 0.45
C LEU A 45 -2.42 -3.03 1.94
N ASN A 46 -3.51 -2.96 2.70
CA ASN A 46 -3.48 -3.32 4.11
C ASN A 46 -3.17 -4.80 4.31
N ALA A 47 -3.76 -5.68 3.50
CA ALA A 47 -3.47 -7.11 3.52
C ALA A 47 -1.98 -7.38 3.22
N LEU A 48 -1.44 -6.74 2.18
CA LEU A 48 -0.01 -6.80 1.87
C LEU A 48 0.86 -6.32 3.02
N ASN A 49 0.48 -5.22 3.67
CA ASN A 49 1.22 -4.65 4.79
C ASN A 49 1.20 -5.59 6.01
N MET A 50 0.07 -6.26 6.28
CA MET A 50 -0.03 -7.28 7.33
C MET A 50 0.85 -8.50 7.04
N ILE A 51 0.88 -8.98 5.80
CA ILE A 51 1.76 -10.08 5.37
C ILE A 51 3.23 -9.68 5.54
N PHE A 52 3.62 -8.48 5.11
CA PHE A 52 4.99 -7.99 5.28
C PHE A 52 5.37 -7.86 6.75
N ASN A 53 4.50 -7.30 7.58
CA ASN A 53 4.74 -7.20 9.03
C ASN A 53 4.92 -8.58 9.66
N HIS A 54 4.10 -9.56 9.27
CA HIS A 54 4.23 -10.93 9.73
C HIS A 54 5.57 -11.56 9.33
N LEU A 55 5.99 -11.40 8.07
CA LEU A 55 7.26 -11.92 7.56
C LEU A 55 8.48 -11.27 8.23
N ILE A 56 8.41 -9.97 8.51
CA ILE A 56 9.48 -9.25 9.23
C ILE A 56 9.58 -9.80 10.66
N LEU A 57 8.46 -9.92 11.38
CA LEU A 57 8.43 -10.41 12.76
C LEU A 57 8.89 -11.87 12.89
N GLN A 58 8.59 -12.73 11.91
CA GLN A 58 9.11 -14.10 11.85
C GLN A 58 10.63 -14.15 11.62
N HIS A 59 11.19 -13.22 10.84
CA HIS A 59 12.63 -13.13 10.67
C HIS A 59 13.35 -12.62 11.94
N SER A 60 12.72 -11.74 12.72
CA SER A 60 13.26 -11.26 14.00
C SER A 60 13.35 -12.37 15.04
N SER A 61 12.30 -13.19 15.16
CA SER A 61 12.22 -14.30 16.13
C SER A 61 13.13 -15.49 15.78
N ARG A 62 13.55 -15.61 14.52
CA ARG A 62 14.53 -16.63 14.09
C ARG A 62 15.98 -16.25 14.39
N SER A 63 16.25 -14.97 14.64
CA SER A 63 17.60 -14.47 14.93
C SER A 63 18.00 -14.55 16.41
N GLU A 64 17.04 -14.87 17.31
CA GLU A 64 17.29 -15.05 18.75
C GLU A 64 17.50 -16.53 19.15
N MET A 65 17.47 -17.46 18.19
CA MET A 65 17.77 -18.90 18.41
C MET A 65 19.13 -19.34 17.83
N VAL A 66 20.11 -18.43 17.76
CA VAL A 66 21.52 -18.74 17.48
C VAL A 66 22.40 -18.10 18.55
#